data_AF-A0A7J3U5G8-F1
#
_entry.id   AF-A0A7J3U5G8-F1
#
_cell.length_a   1.000
_cell.length_b   1.000
_cell.length_c   1.000
_cell.angle_alpha   90.00
_cell.angle_beta   90.00
_cell.angle_gamma   90.00
#
_symmetry.space_group_name_H-M   'P 1'
#
loop_
_entity.id
_entity.type
_entity.pdbx_description
1 polymer ?
#
loop_
_entity_poly.entity_id
_entity_poly.type
_entity_poly.pdbx_seq_one_letter_code
_entity_poly.pdbx_strand_id
1 'polypeptide(L)'
;MKKIVLLMALLFVMPLLQGIAVSEKTDDSYIFITDPEGGLYFYGKKIMPAYKPFWTVIIGSTYINVDTDSSSNILTAYFTLYDIFTRDVVESQLDTTPSDGFACNFSHVPKGSYLIAVIAVALDPDEPVASDWRAPIVFIPA
;
A
#
# COMPACT_ATOMS: atom_id res chain seq x y z
N MET A 1 25.19 28.69 7.58
CA MET A 1 25.39 27.71 6.49
C MET A 1 25.62 26.28 7.00
N LYS A 2 26.49 26.04 7.99
CA LYS A 2 26.73 24.67 8.53
C LYS A 2 25.47 23.92 8.99
N LYS A 3 24.50 24.61 9.62
CA LYS A 3 23.22 24.01 10.09
C LYS A 3 22.30 23.55 8.94
N ILE A 4 22.30 24.24 7.80
CA ILE A 4 21.49 23.90 6.63
C ILE A 4 22.09 22.70 5.90
N VAL A 5 23.42 22.65 5.79
CA VAL A 5 24.14 21.51 5.22
C VAL A 5 23.94 20.26 6.06
N LEU A 6 23.95 20.38 7.39
CA LEU A 6 23.66 19.27 8.31
C LEU A 6 22.21 18.76 8.14
N LEU A 7 21.24 19.67 7.99
CA LEU A 7 19.83 19.31 7.78
C LEU A 7 19.61 18.60 6.44
N MET A 8 20.25 19.08 5.36
CA MET A 8 20.21 18.42 4.05
C MET A 8 20.88 17.05 4.10
N ALA A 9 22.01 16.91 4.80
CA ALA A 9 22.68 15.62 4.97
C ALA A 9 21.79 14.63 5.74
N LEU A 10 21.09 15.10 6.78
CA LEU A 10 20.17 14.27 7.57
C LEU A 10 18.97 13.79 6.73
N LEU A 11 18.40 14.67 5.91
CA LEU A 11 17.32 14.35 4.98
C LEU A 11 17.76 13.38 3.88
N PHE A 12 19.03 13.42 3.48
CA PHE A 12 19.59 12.50 2.48
C PHE A 12 19.85 11.09 3.02
N VAL A 13 20.00 10.94 4.34
CA VAL A 13 20.21 9.64 5.02
C VAL A 13 18.89 9.01 5.47
N MET A 14 17.80 9.78 5.63
CA MET A 14 16.47 9.25 5.94
C MET A 14 15.97 8.13 5.02
N PRO A 15 16.15 8.15 3.68
CA PRO A 15 15.70 7.04 2.83
C PRO A 15 16.50 5.73 3.04
N LEU A 16 17.66 5.78 3.70
CA LEU A 16 18.45 4.58 4.03
C LEU A 16 18.01 3.91 5.35
N LEU A 17 17.17 4.57 6.15
CA LEU A 17 16.73 4.09 7.46
C LEU A 17 15.36 3.39 7.43
N GLN A 18 14.73 3.23 6.26
CA GLN A 18 13.41 2.58 6.12
C GLN A 18 13.44 1.05 6.30
N GLY A 19 14.53 0.48 6.80
CA GLY A 19 14.75 -0.97 6.85
C GLY A 19 14.81 -1.62 8.25
N ILE A 20 14.55 -0.89 9.35
CA ILE A 20 14.66 -1.48 10.70
C ILE A 20 13.49 -1.06 11.58
N ALA A 21 12.31 -1.54 11.24
CA ALA A 21 11.21 -1.73 12.18
C ALA A 21 10.55 -3.07 11.85
N VAL A 22 11.31 -4.15 12.01
CA VAL A 22 10.72 -5.49 12.11
C VAL A 22 10.28 -5.61 13.57
N SER A 23 8.97 -5.60 13.81
CA SER A 23 8.40 -5.98 15.11
C SER A 23 8.76 -7.46 15.33
N GLU A 24 9.70 -7.75 16.23
CA GLU A 24 9.92 -9.10 16.71
C GLU A 24 8.83 -9.45 17.73
N LYS A 25 7.65 -9.77 17.22
CA LYS A 25 6.62 -10.48 17.99
C LYS A 25 5.86 -11.39 17.04
N THR A 26 6.03 -12.69 17.26
CA THR A 26 5.46 -13.78 16.46
C THR A 26 3.93 -13.94 16.57
N ASP A 27 3.26 -13.13 17.40
CA ASP A 27 1.80 -13.14 17.61
C ASP A 27 1.11 -11.80 17.27
N ASP A 28 1.84 -10.78 16.78
CA ASP A 28 1.21 -9.49 16.46
C ASP A 28 0.30 -9.61 15.23
N SER A 29 -0.86 -8.95 15.31
CA SER A 29 -1.84 -8.95 14.22
C SER A 29 -1.38 -8.01 13.10
N TYR A 30 -1.16 -8.52 11.89
CA TYR A 30 -0.64 -7.72 10.78
C TYR A 30 -1.41 -7.93 9.46
N ILE A 31 -1.33 -6.91 8.62
CA ILE A 31 -1.70 -6.95 7.21
C ILE A 31 -0.75 -6.01 6.46
N PHE A 32 -0.20 -6.45 5.33
CA PHE A 32 0.72 -5.69 4.50
C PHE A 32 0.28 -5.75 3.04
N ILE A 33 0.19 -4.60 2.38
CA ILE A 33 -0.06 -4.51 0.95
C ILE A 33 1.21 -4.95 0.20
N THR A 34 1.11 -6.06 -0.51
CA THR A 34 2.19 -6.69 -1.29
C THR A 34 2.11 -6.34 -2.77
N ASP A 35 0.92 -6.11 -3.32
CA ASP A 35 0.73 -5.49 -4.64
C ASP A 35 -0.34 -4.38 -4.54
N PRO A 36 -0.21 -3.23 -5.24
CA PRO A 36 0.94 -2.86 -6.06
C PRO A 36 2.17 -2.53 -5.22
N GLU A 37 3.28 -3.20 -5.50
CA GLU A 37 4.59 -2.74 -5.06
C GLU A 37 4.95 -1.41 -5.74
N GLY A 38 5.84 -0.63 -5.14
CA GLY A 38 6.36 0.55 -5.84
C GLY A 38 7.12 0.16 -7.11
N GLY A 39 6.92 0.94 -8.17
CA GLY A 39 7.43 0.64 -9.51
C GLY A 39 6.57 1.21 -10.64
N LEU A 40 6.94 0.86 -11.87
CA LEU A 40 6.22 1.22 -13.09
C LEU A 40 5.51 0.00 -13.66
N TYR A 41 4.21 0.14 -13.87
CA TYR A 41 3.31 -0.88 -14.41
C TYR A 41 2.74 -0.40 -15.75
N PHE A 42 2.72 -1.29 -16.73
CA PHE A 42 2.16 -1.07 -18.05
C PHE A 42 1.16 -2.18 -18.37
N TYR A 43 -0.09 -1.83 -18.67
CA TYR A 43 -1.19 -2.78 -18.86
C TYR A 43 -1.27 -3.84 -17.74
N GLY A 44 -1.17 -3.40 -16.48
CA GLY A 44 -1.23 -4.26 -15.30
C GLY A 44 0.04 -5.08 -15.01
N LYS A 45 1.10 -4.96 -15.82
CA LYS A 45 2.37 -5.68 -15.60
C LYS A 45 3.48 -4.76 -15.15
N LYS A 46 4.16 -5.10 -14.05
CA LYS A 46 5.37 -4.38 -13.61
C LYS A 46 6.49 -4.57 -14.64
N ILE A 47 6.90 -3.48 -15.28
CA ILE A 47 7.91 -3.52 -16.36
C ILE A 47 9.35 -3.31 -15.86
N MET A 48 9.52 -2.85 -14.62
CA MET A 48 10.83 -2.66 -13.99
C MET A 48 10.86 -3.36 -12.61
N PRO A 49 10.89 -4.70 -12.55
CA PRO A 49 10.77 -5.44 -11.28
C PRO A 49 11.94 -5.20 -10.30
N ALA A 50 13.15 -4.94 -10.82
CA ALA A 50 14.32 -4.65 -9.99
C ALA A 50 14.34 -3.21 -9.44
N TYR A 51 13.51 -2.32 -10.00
CA TYR A 51 13.37 -0.94 -9.53
C TYR A 51 12.12 -0.86 -8.65
N LYS A 52 12.34 -0.78 -7.33
CA LYS A 52 11.29 -0.67 -6.32
C LYS A 52 11.32 0.70 -5.64
N PRO A 53 10.90 1.78 -6.32
CA PRO A 53 10.71 3.07 -5.67
C PRO A 53 9.62 2.96 -4.59
N PHE A 54 9.47 3.98 -3.74
CA PHE A 54 8.36 4.00 -2.77
C PHE A 54 7.00 4.30 -3.42
N TRP A 55 6.99 4.88 -4.63
CA TRP A 55 5.81 5.29 -5.38
C TRP A 55 5.46 4.30 -6.50
N THR A 56 4.18 4.27 -6.89
CA THR A 56 3.69 3.39 -7.97
C THR A 56 3.16 4.23 -9.12
N VAL A 57 3.52 3.89 -10.36
CA VAL A 57 2.91 4.44 -11.57
C VAL A 57 2.29 3.29 -12.36
N ILE A 58 1.01 3.41 -12.71
CA ILE A 58 0.27 2.42 -13.49
C ILE A 58 -0.28 3.10 -14.74
N ILE A 59 0.07 2.58 -15.92
CA ILE A 59 -0.30 3.13 -17.22
C ILE A 59 -1.03 2.09 -18.06
N GLY A 60 -2.13 2.48 -18.70
CA GLY A 60 -2.87 1.66 -19.65
C GLY A 60 -3.72 0.54 -19.01
N SER A 61 -3.87 0.53 -17.68
CA SER A 61 -4.79 -0.39 -17.00
C SER A 61 -6.14 0.29 -16.76
N THR A 62 -7.23 -0.47 -16.69
CA THR A 62 -8.54 0.03 -16.23
C THR A 62 -8.85 -0.37 -14.78
N TYR A 63 -7.91 -1.06 -14.13
CA TYR A 63 -8.05 -1.59 -12.79
C TYR A 63 -6.74 -1.49 -12.00
N ILE A 64 -6.86 -1.56 -10.68
CA ILE A 64 -5.74 -1.74 -9.75
C ILE A 64 -6.02 -2.99 -8.92
N ASN A 65 -5.16 -4.00 -9.05
CA ASN A 65 -5.18 -5.16 -8.15
C ASN A 65 -4.46 -4.79 -6.86
N VAL A 66 -5.03 -5.24 -5.75
CA VAL A 66 -4.41 -5.14 -4.43
C VAL A 66 -4.36 -6.53 -3.83
N ASP A 67 -3.16 -6.95 -3.46
CA ASP A 67 -2.92 -8.19 -2.74
C ASP A 67 -2.27 -7.85 -1.40
N THR A 68 -2.55 -8.66 -0.37
CA THR A 68 -1.93 -8.49 0.95
C THR A 68 -1.34 -9.79 1.49
N ASP A 69 -0.29 -9.68 2.29
CA ASP A 69 0.15 -10.71 3.23
C ASP A 69 -0.38 -10.36 4.63
N SER A 70 -0.93 -11.31 5.36
CA SER A 70 -1.56 -11.08 6.66
C SER A 70 -1.34 -12.22 7.63
N SER A 71 -1.36 -11.93 8.92
CA SER A 71 -1.37 -12.96 9.96
C SER A 71 -2.65 -13.83 9.87
N SER A 72 -2.55 -15.08 10.33
CA SER A 72 -3.65 -16.06 10.23
C SER A 72 -4.87 -15.74 11.11
N ASN A 73 -4.76 -14.75 12.00
CA ASN A 73 -5.83 -14.33 12.90
C ASN A 73 -6.67 -13.16 12.35
N ILE A 74 -6.39 -12.67 11.14
CA ILE A 74 -7.23 -11.65 10.48
C ILE A 74 -8.53 -12.29 9.97
N LEU A 75 -9.66 -11.65 10.26
CA LEU A 75 -11.00 -12.13 9.92
C LEU A 75 -11.57 -11.50 8.64
N THR A 76 -11.31 -10.21 8.45
CA THR A 76 -11.82 -9.44 7.31
C THR A 76 -10.92 -8.23 7.07
N ALA A 77 -10.84 -7.80 5.81
CA ALA A 77 -10.11 -6.63 5.38
C ALA A 77 -11.02 -5.68 4.58
N TYR A 78 -10.97 -4.40 4.92
CA TYR A 78 -11.67 -3.34 4.21
C TYR A 78 -10.66 -2.48 3.44
N PHE A 79 -10.76 -2.53 2.12
CA PHE A 79 -9.90 -1.81 1.19
C PHE A 79 -10.56 -0.53 0.74
N THR A 80 -9.76 0.52 0.56
CA THR A 80 -10.22 1.84 0.13
C THR A 80 -9.23 2.45 -0.85
N LEU A 81 -9.78 3.10 -1.88
CA LEU A 81 -9.03 3.91 -2.83
C LEU A 81 -9.41 5.39 -2.61
N TYR A 82 -8.47 6.18 -2.12
CA TYR A 82 -8.65 7.60 -1.84
C TYR A 82 -7.98 8.45 -2.92
N ASP A 83 -8.69 9.42 -3.48
CA ASP A 83 -8.06 10.46 -4.30
C ASP A 83 -7.28 11.43 -3.40
N ILE A 84 -5.97 11.56 -3.62
CA ILE A 84 -5.10 12.36 -2.75
C ILE A 84 -5.45 13.86 -2.83
N PHE A 85 -5.95 14.32 -3.98
CA PHE A 85 -6.25 15.74 -4.21
C PHE A 85 -7.64 16.11 -3.74
N THR A 86 -8.67 15.34 -4.09
CA THR A 86 -10.05 15.65 -3.67
C THR A 86 -10.33 15.19 -2.24
N ARG A 87 -9.55 14.22 -1.73
CA ARG A 87 -9.73 13.55 -0.43
C ARG A 87 -11.00 12.70 -0.35
N ASP A 88 -11.58 12.35 -1.49
CA ASP A 88 -12.75 11.50 -1.56
C ASP A 88 -12.36 10.02 -1.64
N VAL A 89 -13.22 9.16 -1.08
CA VAL A 89 -13.18 7.72 -1.36
C VAL A 89 -13.74 7.52 -2.76
N VAL A 90 -12.91 7.04 -3.67
CA VAL A 90 -13.30 6.71 -5.04
C VAL A 90 -14.01 5.36 -5.08
N GLU A 91 -13.46 4.38 -4.38
CA GLU A 91 -13.98 3.02 -4.31
C GLU A 91 -13.58 2.36 -3.00
N SER A 92 -14.37 1.39 -2.54
CA SER A 92 -14.05 0.58 -1.37
C SER A 92 -14.60 -0.82 -1.50
N GLN A 93 -13.91 -1.80 -0.94
CA GLN A 93 -14.30 -3.21 -1.00
C GLN A 93 -14.04 -3.89 0.34
N LEU A 94 -15.00 -4.68 0.80
CA LEU A 94 -14.83 -5.57 1.95
C LEU A 94 -14.51 -6.98 1.45
N ASP A 95 -13.43 -7.56 1.96
CA ASP A 95 -13.10 -8.95 1.76
C ASP A 95 -13.26 -9.71 3.08
N THR A 96 -14.11 -10.74 3.08
CA THR A 96 -14.39 -11.62 4.22
C THR A 96 -13.90 -13.04 3.96
N THR A 97 -13.13 -13.27 2.89
CA THR A 97 -12.65 -14.59 2.52
C THR A 97 -11.15 -14.67 2.81
N PRO A 98 -10.74 -15.22 3.96
CA PRO A 98 -9.32 -15.42 4.24
C PRO A 98 -8.79 -16.49 3.27
N SER A 99 -8.09 -16.05 2.23
CA SER A 99 -7.31 -16.91 1.34
C SER A 99 -5.85 -16.92 1.79
N ASP A 100 -4.87 -17.19 0.93
CA ASP A 100 -3.43 -16.99 1.20
C ASP A 100 -3.05 -15.49 1.39
N GLY A 101 -4.00 -14.68 1.90
CA GLY A 101 -4.05 -13.23 1.90
C GLY A 101 -5.48 -12.70 1.70
N PHE A 102 -5.66 -11.39 1.81
CA PHE A 102 -6.85 -10.65 1.36
C PHE A 102 -6.52 -9.92 0.07
N ALA A 103 -7.53 -9.73 -0.79
CA ALA A 103 -7.33 -9.07 -2.07
C ALA A 103 -8.54 -8.26 -2.51
N CYS A 104 -8.30 -7.23 -3.32
CA CYS A 104 -9.36 -6.48 -3.97
C CYS A 104 -8.97 -6.04 -5.38
N ASN A 105 -9.95 -5.70 -6.19
CA ASN A 105 -9.74 -5.10 -7.50
C ASN A 105 -10.57 -3.82 -7.58
N PHE A 106 -9.89 -2.67 -7.60
CA PHE A 106 -10.53 -1.41 -7.90
C PHE A 106 -10.71 -1.30 -9.41
N SER A 107 -11.95 -1.13 -9.85
CA SER A 107 -12.32 -1.20 -11.27
C SER A 107 -12.77 0.17 -11.77
N HIS A 108 -12.52 0.48 -13.04
CA HIS A 108 -12.92 1.75 -13.64
C HIS A 108 -12.29 2.98 -12.94
N VAL A 109 -11.07 2.81 -12.42
CA VAL A 109 -10.34 3.87 -11.71
C VAL A 109 -10.07 5.04 -12.66
N PRO A 110 -10.50 6.27 -12.33
CA PRO A 110 -10.21 7.44 -13.16
C PRO A 110 -8.72 7.76 -13.22
N LYS A 111 -8.32 8.65 -14.12
CA LYS A 111 -6.97 9.22 -14.10
C LYS A 111 -6.79 10.03 -12.82
N GLY A 112 -5.74 9.78 -12.06
CA GLY A 112 -5.49 10.51 -10.82
C GLY A 112 -4.25 10.10 -10.05
N SER A 113 -4.16 10.58 -8.81
CA SER A 113 -3.17 10.16 -7.83
C SER A 113 -3.87 9.68 -6.58
N TYR A 114 -3.58 8.46 -6.18
CA TYR A 114 -4.37 7.73 -5.20
C TYR A 114 -3.53 7.23 -4.03
N LEU A 115 -4.22 7.05 -2.91
CA LEU A 115 -3.76 6.29 -1.75
C LEU A 115 -4.64 5.05 -1.66
N ILE A 116 -4.01 3.88 -1.50
CA ILE A 116 -4.71 2.66 -1.13
C ILE A 116 -4.52 2.47 0.37
N ALA A 117 -5.61 2.20 1.09
CA ALA A 117 -5.54 1.79 2.48
C ALA A 117 -6.30 0.48 2.68
N VAL A 118 -5.79 -0.36 3.57
CA VAL A 118 -6.46 -1.53 4.07
C VAL A 118 -6.55 -1.45 5.59
N ILE A 119 -7.74 -1.71 6.12
CA ILE A 119 -7.98 -1.84 7.56
C ILE A 119 -8.60 -3.20 7.78
N ALA A 120 -8.01 -3.99 8.67
CA ALA A 120 -8.41 -5.37 8.91
C ALA A 120 -8.74 -5.59 10.38
N VAL A 121 -9.71 -6.46 10.63
CA VAL A 121 -10.12 -6.85 11.98
C VAL A 121 -9.44 -8.16 12.34
N ALA A 122 -8.77 -8.18 13.49
CA ALA A 122 -8.06 -9.35 13.99
C ALA A 122 -8.82 -10.03 15.13
N LEU A 123 -8.65 -11.34 15.25
CA LEU A 123 -9.09 -12.14 16.40
C LEU A 123 -8.03 -12.10 17.51
N ASP A 124 -7.64 -10.88 17.90
CA ASP A 124 -6.72 -10.61 18.98
C ASP A 124 -7.31 -9.46 19.83
N PRO A 125 -7.63 -9.70 21.12
CA PRO A 125 -8.19 -8.67 21.97
C PRO A 125 -7.19 -7.56 22.33
N ASP A 126 -5.89 -7.84 22.28
CA ASP A 126 -4.83 -6.86 22.57
C ASP A 126 -4.51 -6.02 21.33
N GLU A 127 -4.61 -6.61 20.12
CA GLU A 127 -4.40 -5.95 18.82
C GLU A 127 -5.57 -6.20 17.85
N PRO A 128 -6.76 -5.63 18.08
CA PRO A 128 -7.97 -5.97 17.33
C PRO A 128 -8.02 -5.42 15.90
N VAL A 129 -7.06 -4.57 15.52
CA VAL A 129 -7.01 -3.89 14.23
C VAL A 129 -5.60 -3.92 13.68
N ALA A 130 -5.46 -4.40 12.46
CA ALA A 130 -4.26 -4.27 11.64
C ALA A 130 -4.55 -3.32 10.46
N SER A 131 -3.56 -2.57 10.00
CA SER A 131 -3.76 -1.67 8.86
C SER A 131 -2.47 -1.41 8.10
N ASP A 132 -2.58 -1.21 6.79
CA ASP A 132 -1.48 -0.75 5.95
C ASP A 132 -1.98 0.20 4.86
N TRP A 133 -1.07 0.95 4.26
CA TRP A 133 -1.39 1.90 3.21
C TRP A 133 -0.24 2.06 2.21
N ARG A 134 -0.60 2.43 0.97
CA ARG A 134 0.35 2.72 -0.11
C ARG A 134 0.00 4.03 -0.78
N ALA A 135 0.98 4.93 -0.83
CA ALA A 135 0.90 6.18 -1.56
C ALA A 135 2.30 6.69 -1.95
N PRO A 136 2.43 7.48 -3.02
CA PRO A 136 1.39 7.80 -4.01
C PRO A 136 1.31 6.73 -5.11
N ILE A 137 0.10 6.50 -5.62
CA ILE A 137 -0.16 5.73 -6.84
C ILE A 137 -0.63 6.67 -7.93
N VAL A 138 0.19 6.91 -8.95
CA VAL A 138 -0.20 7.66 -10.13
C VAL A 138 -0.83 6.70 -11.13
N PHE A 139 -2.09 6.92 -11.47
CA PHE A 139 -2.86 6.04 -12.34
C PHE A 139 -3.28 6.78 -13.62
N ILE A 140 -2.93 6.20 -14.76
CA ILE A 140 -3.24 6.72 -16.11
C ILE A 140 -3.93 5.59 -16.88
N PRO A 141 -5.27 5.60 -16.99
CA PRO A 141 -5.99 4.53 -17.67
C PRO A 141 -5.74 4.50 -19.19
N ALA A 142 -6.09 3.37 -19.81
CA ALA A 142 -6.09 3.20 -21.28
C ALA A 142 -7.20 4.01 -21.96
#